data_AF-X1RXX3-F1
#
_entry.id   AF-X1RXX3-F1
#
_cell.length_a   1.000
_cell.length_b   1.000
_cell.length_c   1.000
_cell.angle_alpha   90.00
_cell.angle_beta   90.00
_cell.angle_gamma   90.00
#
_symmetry.space_group_name_H-M   'P 1'
#
loop_
_entity.id
_entity.type
_entity.pdbx_description
1 polymer ?
#
loop_
_entity_poly.entity_id
_entity_poly.type
_entity_poly.pdbx_seq_one_letter_code
_entity_poly.pdbx_strand_id
1 'polypeptide(L)'
;SARRDEKRRTILSTISALLGASLQLEKTLQMAIHMVSELMEVEVTLIFSLDEENNKLKLVAYEGVSDEFARAVDGQEIGSGYYGEVAKTSQPMVVDNKG
;
A
#
# COMPACT_ATOMS: atom_id res chain seq x y z
N SER A 1 -27.87 -31.37 -3.56
CA SER A 1 -27.23 -32.35 -4.45
C SER A 1 -25.74 -32.20 -4.26
N ALA A 2 -25.00 -33.31 -4.13
CA ALA A 2 -23.57 -33.31 -3.77
C ALA A 2 -22.71 -32.32 -4.59
N ARG A 3 -23.05 -32.11 -5.87
CA ARG A 3 -22.36 -31.16 -6.76
C ARG A 3 -22.51 -29.69 -6.36
N ARG A 4 -23.64 -29.27 -5.75
CA ARG A 4 -23.81 -27.91 -5.21
C ARG A 4 -23.01 -27.71 -3.93
N ASP A 5 -22.96 -28.74 -3.09
CA ASP A 5 -22.25 -28.69 -1.80
C ASP A 5 -20.73 -28.65 -2.02
N GLU A 6 -20.23 -29.43 -2.99
CA GLU A 6 -18.83 -29.40 -3.42
C GLU A 6 -18.43 -28.03 -4.01
N LYS A 7 -19.27 -27.47 -4.88
CA LYS A 7 -19.05 -26.13 -5.46
C LYS A 7 -18.98 -25.05 -4.37
N ARG A 8 -19.84 -25.12 -3.35
CA ARG A 8 -19.82 -24.18 -2.22
C ARG A 8 -18.53 -24.29 -1.41
N ARG A 9 -18.07 -25.51 -1.12
CA ARG A 9 -16.81 -25.74 -0.39
C ARG A 9 -15.60 -25.18 -1.13
N THR A 10 -15.54 -25.43 -2.44
CA THR A 10 -14.47 -24.91 -3.30
C THR A 10 -14.45 -23.38 -3.24
N ILE A 11 -15.59 -22.72 -3.44
CA ILE A 11 -15.68 -21.26 -3.40
C ILE A 11 -15.24 -20.69 -2.05
N LEU A 12 -15.69 -21.27 -0.92
CA LEU A 12 -15.29 -20.81 0.40
C LEU A 12 -13.80 -20.99 0.66
N SER A 13 -13.22 -22.12 0.24
CA SER A 13 -11.78 -22.36 0.35
C SER A 13 -10.99 -21.34 -0.46
N THR A 14 -11.41 -21.03 -1.69
CA THR A 14 -10.79 -20.00 -2.51
C THR A 14 -10.88 -18.63 -1.86
N ILE A 15 -12.05 -18.24 -1.34
CA ILE A 15 -12.22 -16.94 -0.64
C ILE A 15 -11.30 -16.87 0.59
N SER A 16 -11.27 -17.91 1.43
CA SER A 16 -10.41 -17.94 2.61
C SER A 16 -8.92 -17.86 2.25
N ALA A 17 -8.49 -18.53 1.18
CA ALA A 17 -7.11 -18.45 0.70
C ALA A 17 -6.77 -17.03 0.20
N LEU A 18 -7.67 -16.40 -0.55
CA LEU A 18 -7.49 -15.03 -1.04
C LEU A 18 -7.42 -14.02 0.12
N LEU A 19 -8.32 -14.14 1.10
CA LEU A 19 -8.31 -13.30 2.30
C LEU A 19 -7.03 -13.50 3.13
N GLY A 20 -6.60 -14.75 3.31
CA GLY A 20 -5.37 -15.08 4.02
C GLY A 20 -4.13 -14.45 3.36
N ALA A 21 -4.05 -14.51 2.03
CA ALA A 21 -2.96 -13.89 1.28
C ALA A 21 -2.96 -12.34 1.42
N SER A 22 -4.13 -11.70 1.37
CA SER A 22 -4.26 -10.24 1.55
C SER A 22 -3.79 -9.80 2.94
N LEU A 23 -4.28 -10.46 3.99
CA LEU A 23 -3.91 -10.17 5.37
C LEU A 23 -2.40 -10.36 5.61
N GLN A 24 -1.80 -11.35 4.96
CA GLN A 24 -0.36 -11.59 5.06
C GLN A 24 0.45 -10.47 4.39
N LEU A 25 -0.01 -9.96 3.25
CA LEU A 25 0.62 -8.81 2.59
C LEU A 25 0.51 -7.54 3.45
N GLU A 26 -0.67 -7.22 3.96
CA GLU A 26 -0.89 -6.08 4.86
C GLU A 26 0.03 -6.13 6.07
N LYS A 27 0.10 -7.30 6.73
CA LYS A 27 1.00 -7.50 7.87
C LYS A 27 2.48 -7.34 7.48
N THR A 28 2.87 -7.84 6.31
CA THR A 28 4.25 -7.73 5.83
C THR A 28 4.64 -6.28 5.56
N LEU A 29 3.76 -5.51 4.92
CA LEU A 29 3.99 -4.09 4.66
C LEU A 29 4.03 -3.28 5.95
N GLN A 30 3.16 -3.58 6.92
CA GLN A 30 3.18 -2.93 8.24
C GLN A 30 4.48 -3.23 9.02
N MET A 31 5.01 -4.45 8.92
CA MET A 31 6.32 -4.76 9.51
C MET A 31 7.45 -4.04 8.78
N ALA A 32 7.42 -4.03 7.45
CA ALA A 32 8.44 -3.39 6.64
C ALA A 32 8.52 -1.88 6.91
N ILE A 33 7.37 -1.20 6.98
CA ILE A 33 7.35 0.23 7.22
C ILE A 33 7.90 0.57 8.60
N HIS A 34 7.53 -0.20 9.63
CA HIS A 34 8.04 -0.03 10.99
C HIS A 34 9.57 -0.19 11.06
N MET A 35 10.10 -1.27 10.47
CA MET A 35 11.54 -1.50 10.44
C MET A 35 12.31 -0.40 9.70
N VAL A 36 11.76 0.12 8.60
CA VAL A 36 12.39 1.21 7.83
C VAL A 36 12.34 2.52 8.60
N SER A 37 11.21 2.85 9.23
CA SER A 37 11.08 4.04 10.07
C SER A 37 12.09 4.05 11.20
N GLU A 38 12.22 2.92 11.92
CA GLU A 38 13.20 2.77 13.00
C GLU A 38 14.65 2.84 12.49
N LEU A 39 14.97 2.13 11.40
CA LEU A 39 16.33 2.10 10.85
C LEU A 39 16.81 3.48 10.34
N MET A 40 15.89 4.23 9.72
CA MET A 40 16.19 5.53 9.13
C MET A 40 16.03 6.68 10.13
N GLU A 41 15.51 6.41 11.32
CA GLU A 41 15.20 7.39 12.37
C GLU A 41 14.32 8.54 11.85
N VAL A 42 13.32 8.23 11.02
CA VAL A 42 12.41 9.22 10.41
C VAL A 42 11.07 9.29 11.14
N GLU A 43 10.48 10.49 11.17
CA GLU A 43 9.20 10.73 11.85
C GLU A 43 8.00 10.21 11.06
N VAL A 44 8.10 10.15 9.72
CA VAL A 44 7.00 9.78 8.82
C VAL A 44 7.52 8.87 7.72
N THR A 45 6.79 7.78 7.49
CA THR A 45 7.04 6.86 6.36
C THR A 45 5.70 6.50 5.71
N LEU A 46 5.69 6.48 4.38
CA LEU A 46 4.52 6.13 3.57
C LEU A 46 4.93 5.09 2.52
N ILE A 47 4.09 4.07 2.28
CA ILE A 47 4.27 3.09 1.20
C ILE A 47 3.04 3.15 0.30
N PHE A 48 3.28 3.36 -0.99
CA PHE A 48 2.26 3.37 -2.01
C PHE A 48 2.41 2.16 -2.94
N SER A 49 1.29 1.55 -3.34
CA SER A 49 1.22 0.65 -4.48
C SER A 49 0.76 1.39 -5.73
N LEU A 50 1.22 0.95 -6.89
CA LEU A 50 0.74 1.47 -8.18
C LEU A 50 -0.60 0.84 -8.54
N ASP A 51 -1.59 1.68 -8.81
CA ASP A 51 -2.82 1.33 -9.49
C ASP A 51 -2.68 1.79 -10.95
N GLU A 52 -2.17 0.89 -11.79
CA GLU A 52 -1.92 1.17 -13.21
C GLU A 52 -3.22 1.37 -14.00
N GLU A 53 -4.32 0.72 -13.59
CA GLU A 53 -5.61 0.82 -14.27
C GLU A 53 -6.19 2.23 -14.15
N ASN A 54 -6.05 2.83 -12.96
CA ASN A 54 -6.57 4.17 -12.68
C ASN A 54 -5.49 5.27 -12.74
N ASN A 55 -4.24 4.91 -13.06
CA ASN A 55 -3.06 5.80 -13.06
C ASN A 55 -2.87 6.55 -11.72
N LYS A 56 -2.99 5.82 -10.61
CA LYS A 56 -2.97 6.38 -9.25
C LYS A 56 -2.01 5.65 -8.32
N LEU A 57 -1.60 6.35 -7.27
CA LEU A 57 -0.88 5.83 -6.12
C LEU A 57 -1.88 5.51 -5.02
N LYS A 58 -1.92 4.26 -4.61
CA LYS A 58 -2.75 3.82 -3.50
C LYS A 58 -1.89 3.65 -2.26
N LEU A 59 -2.23 4.33 -1.17
CA LEU A 59 -1.54 4.18 0.10
C LEU A 59 -1.86 2.81 0.71
N VAL A 60 -0.83 2.00 0.95
CA VAL A 60 -0.98 0.61 1.43
C VAL A 60 -0.37 0.37 2.81
N ALA A 61 0.52 1.24 3.27
CA ALA A 61 0.99 1.29 4.65
C ALA A 61 1.51 2.70 4.97
N TYR A 62 1.38 3.12 6.22
CA TYR A 62 1.90 4.40 6.71
C TYR A 62 2.23 4.33 8.20
N GLU A 63 3.13 5.20 8.64
CA GLU A 63 3.52 5.38 10.04
C GLU A 63 3.86 6.84 10.30
N GLY A 64 3.60 7.33 11.52
CA GLY A 64 3.94 8.70 11.92
C GLY A 64 2.94 9.78 11.50
N VAL A 65 1.83 9.40 10.85
CA VAL A 65 0.79 10.34 10.39
C VAL A 65 -0.60 9.95 10.88
N SER A 66 -1.51 10.93 10.94
CA SER A 66 -2.91 10.68 11.26
C SER A 66 -3.64 9.98 10.10
N ASP A 67 -4.71 9.27 10.42
CA ASP A 67 -5.56 8.66 9.39
C ASP A 67 -6.20 9.70 8.45
N GLU A 68 -6.41 10.92 8.93
CA GLU A 68 -6.88 12.04 8.11
C GLU A 68 -5.84 12.41 7.05
N PHE A 69 -4.58 12.55 7.46
CA PHE A 69 -3.48 12.82 6.53
C PHE A 69 -3.31 11.66 5.55
N ALA A 70 -3.32 10.41 6.03
CA ALA A 70 -3.22 9.22 5.20
C ALA A 70 -4.29 9.18 4.11
N ARG A 71 -5.55 9.51 4.45
CA ARG A 71 -6.65 9.63 3.47
C ARG A 71 -6.45 10.78 2.49
N ALA A 72 -5.86 11.89 2.92
CA ALA A 72 -5.64 13.06 2.06
C ALA A 72 -4.55 12.80 1.00
N VAL A 73 -3.54 11.98 1.33
CA VAL A 73 -2.45 11.62 0.40
C VAL A 73 -2.71 10.34 -0.40
N ASP A 74 -3.82 9.65 -0.16
CA ASP A 74 -4.22 8.49 -0.96
C ASP A 74 -4.76 8.91 -2.34
N GLY A 75 -4.57 8.06 -3.35
CA GLY A 75 -5.12 8.24 -4.69
C GLY A 75 -4.46 9.33 -5.54
N GLN A 76 -3.22 9.73 -5.22
CA GLN A 76 -2.48 10.74 -5.99
C GLN A 76 -2.17 10.24 -7.40
N GLU A 77 -2.21 11.13 -8.38
CA GLU A 77 -1.91 10.77 -9.78
C GLU A 77 -0.41 10.51 -10.00
N ILE A 78 -0.10 9.51 -10.83
CA ILE A 78 1.27 9.26 -11.26
C ILE A 78 1.75 10.45 -12.12
N GLY A 79 2.96 10.94 -11.85
CA GLY A 79 3.55 12.12 -12.49
C GLY A 79 3.16 13.47 -11.87
N SER A 80 2.36 13.47 -10.80
CA SER A 80 1.94 14.69 -10.08
C SER A 80 2.53 14.73 -8.66
N GLY A 81 2.99 15.91 -8.24
CA GLY A 81 3.62 16.10 -6.93
C GLY A 81 4.88 15.23 -6.73
N TYR A 82 5.33 15.11 -5.49
CA TYR A 82 6.60 14.42 -5.21
C TYR A 82 6.54 12.90 -5.43
N TYR A 83 5.50 12.26 -4.89
CA TYR A 83 5.34 10.81 -4.97
C TYR A 83 5.07 10.35 -6.41
N GLY A 84 4.23 11.09 -7.13
CA GLY A 84 3.89 10.78 -8.52
C GLY A 84 5.10 10.87 -9.45
N GLU A 85 6.01 11.82 -9.24
CA GLU A 85 7.21 11.95 -10.08
C GLU A 85 8.21 10.82 -9.81
N VAL A 86 8.40 10.41 -8.55
CA VAL A 86 9.21 9.22 -8.22
C VAL A 86 8.62 7.96 -8.86
N ALA A 87 7.30 7.78 -8.77
CA ALA A 87 6.61 6.66 -9.39
C ALA A 87 6.78 6.62 -10.92
N LYS A 88 6.70 7.77 -11.57
CA LYS A 88 6.85 7.90 -13.04
C LYS A 88 8.29 7.64 -13.51
N THR A 89 9.27 8.16 -12.79
CA THR A 89 10.68 8.13 -13.21
C THR A 89 11.42 6.90 -12.70
N SER A 90 10.91 6.23 -11.68
CA SER A 90 11.62 5.18 -10.93
C SER A 90 12.99 5.66 -10.41
N GLN A 91 13.14 6.96 -10.15
CA GLN A 91 14.36 7.55 -9.59
C GLN A 91 14.08 8.11 -8.19
N PRO A 92 14.99 7.92 -7.22
CA PRO A 92 14.84 8.51 -5.89
C PRO A 92 14.93 10.03 -5.96
N MET A 93 14.20 10.70 -5.07
CA MET A 93 14.21 12.16 -4.95
C MET A 93 14.38 12.56 -3.49
N VAL A 94 15.26 13.53 -3.25
CA VAL A 94 15.44 14.17 -1.94
C VAL A 94 14.99 15.61 -2.10
N VAL A 95 13.99 16.01 -1.31
CA VAL A 95 13.47 17.37 -1.29
C VAL A 95 13.90 18.00 0.03
N ASP A 96 14.66 19.08 -0.07
CA ASP A 96 15.07 19.87 1.09
C ASP A 96 14.16 21.11 1.18
N ASN A 97 13.54 21.34 2.34
CA ASN A 97 12.74 22.53 2.54
C ASN A 97 13.67 23.69 2.91
N LYS A 98 14.07 24.48 1.91
CA LYS A 98 14.73 25.76 2.17
C LYS A 98 13.70 26.80 2.61
N GLY A 99 13.32 26.75 3.89
CA GLY A 99 12.52 27.77 4.59
C GLY A 99 11.02 27.65 4.35
#